data_AF-A0A534E7M6-F1
#
_entry.id   AF-A0A534E7M6-F1
#
_cell.length_a   1.000
_cell.length_b   1.000
_cell.length_c   1.000
_cell.angle_alpha   90.00
_cell.angle_beta   90.00
_cell.angle_gamma   90.00
#
_symmetry.space_group_name_H-M   'P 1'
#
loop_
_entity.id
_entity.type
_entity.pdbx_description
1 polymer ?
#
loop_
_entity_poly.entity_id
_entity_poly.type
_entity_poly.pdbx_seq_one_letter_code
_entity_poly.pdbx_strand_id
1 'polypeptide(L)'
;GHASGLHSGQAVPAGERWHGSPAQRTDVNYLRAPSAQASTWRRAVYSTAAVLVVLLLCLPLLAGGTTLAIDGASSLAQVLDPTAGASTLVALLIEAVILSLVIFFGLALAGLLLVVAVSRLLSGFVKPDVVYPLYGFHDAAHRAIARIGRMRFFTYLFGDSSLIVHFLQWLGYRLKPVVQTGVNFGTEVMHANPSLSAVGSGTMVADGLHLVNDEVSSTSFRVSRVAIGPHNFVGNDVTYPAGGRTGDNVLLGTKVLVPLDGKIREGVGLLGSPCFEIPRSVERDMRFDHLRTGEALRRGLAAKNRCDLQTIGIFLVTRWLGVFLFALLYLAAVELYDLLPHGLNAVLFALSVVGTAVFLCGVQRCIVALHPTQPTICSVYHPDFWWAERIWKVHPIHCLHAFDGTPFKNVLWRLMGVQVGRRTFDDGAHISEPTLTAIGDESVLNYRSKIQCHSQEDGTFKCDRTMVGAGCTIGVGAFVLYGVTMGDGSVLAADSFLMKGEDVPRGARWGGNPAMEM
;
A
#
# COMPACT_ATOMS: atom_id res chain seq x y z
N GLY A 1 5.36 -11.90 7.67
CA GLY A 1 5.76 -11.90 9.10
C GLY A 1 6.42 -10.58 9.43
N HIS A 2 6.58 -10.27 10.72
CA HIS A 2 7.38 -9.12 11.13
C HIS A 2 8.81 -9.27 10.60
N ALA A 3 9.38 -8.16 10.11
CA ALA A 3 10.82 -8.09 9.88
C ALA A 3 11.55 -7.95 11.21
N SER A 4 12.82 -8.33 11.23
CA SER A 4 13.72 -8.08 12.36
C SER A 4 15.03 -7.56 11.81
N GLY A 5 15.57 -6.53 12.44
CA GLY A 5 16.77 -5.83 12.00
C GLY A 5 17.97 -6.24 12.83
N LEU A 6 18.97 -6.86 12.19
CA LEU A 6 20.29 -7.00 12.78
C LEU A 6 21.05 -5.70 12.56
N HIS A 7 21.55 -5.11 13.63
CA HIS A 7 22.45 -3.96 13.58
C HIS A 7 23.88 -4.41 13.31
N SER A 8 24.74 -3.45 12.93
CA SER A 8 26.15 -3.70 12.64
C SER A 8 26.82 -4.47 13.79
N GLY A 9 27.49 -5.57 13.45
CA GLY A 9 28.16 -6.44 14.42
C GLY A 9 27.27 -7.53 15.05
N GLN A 10 25.95 -7.52 14.83
CA GLN A 10 25.08 -8.59 15.28
C GLN A 10 25.05 -9.76 14.29
N ALA A 11 25.04 -10.97 14.83
CA ALA A 11 24.84 -12.22 14.10
C ALA A 11 23.93 -13.14 14.93
N VAL A 12 23.15 -14.00 14.27
CA VAL A 12 22.31 -14.99 14.93
C VAL A 12 23.07 -16.31 15.04
N PRO A 13 23.40 -16.79 16.24
CA PRO A 13 24.04 -18.09 16.42
C PRO A 13 23.17 -19.25 15.92
N ALA A 14 23.81 -20.36 15.55
CA ALA A 14 23.09 -21.55 15.07
C ALA A 14 22.12 -22.08 16.13
N GLY A 15 20.86 -22.30 15.74
CA GLY A 15 19.81 -22.82 16.62
C GLY A 15 19.09 -21.78 17.47
N GLU A 16 19.59 -20.54 17.52
CA GLU A 16 18.90 -19.45 18.21
C GLU A 16 17.81 -18.81 17.34
N ARG A 17 16.86 -18.15 18.00
CA ARG A 17 15.82 -17.34 17.35
C ARG A 17 15.89 -15.93 17.90
N TRP A 18 15.78 -14.97 17.00
CA TRP A 18 15.90 -13.56 17.31
C TRP A 18 14.75 -12.79 16.66
N HIS A 19 14.28 -11.73 17.30
CA HIS A 19 13.21 -10.88 16.79
C HIS A 19 13.40 -9.42 17.21
N GLY A 20 12.78 -8.48 16.50
CA GLY A 20 12.86 -7.06 16.83
C GLY A 20 13.86 -6.27 15.98
N SER A 21 13.93 -4.97 16.25
CA SER A 21 14.87 -4.00 15.69
C SER A 21 15.33 -3.08 16.84
N PRO A 22 16.57 -3.23 17.37
CA PRO A 22 17.51 -4.29 17.04
C PRO A 22 16.98 -5.66 17.43
N ALA A 23 17.41 -6.69 16.70
CA ALA A 23 17.03 -8.06 17.01
C ALA A 23 17.58 -8.48 18.38
N GLN A 24 16.73 -9.15 19.16
CA GLN A 24 17.02 -9.72 20.49
C GLN A 24 16.65 -11.20 20.49
N ARG A 25 17.33 -12.00 21.30
CA ARG A 25 17.05 -13.44 21.44
C ARG A 25 15.63 -13.66 21.97
N THR A 26 14.95 -14.67 21.43
CA THR A 26 13.61 -15.09 21.83
C THR A 26 13.47 -16.60 21.79
N ASP A 27 12.60 -17.17 22.62
CA ASP A 27 12.25 -18.59 22.56
C ASP A 27 11.03 -18.85 21.64
N VAL A 28 10.35 -17.79 21.20
CA VAL A 28 9.16 -17.86 20.35
C VAL A 28 9.51 -18.47 18.99
N ASN A 29 8.80 -19.55 18.65
CA ASN A 29 8.91 -20.13 17.32
C ASN A 29 7.94 -19.44 16.35
N TYR A 30 8.47 -18.55 15.51
CA TYR A 30 7.71 -17.91 14.43
C TYR A 30 7.48 -18.85 13.21
N LEU A 31 8.19 -19.98 13.13
CA LEU A 31 7.97 -21.03 12.13
C LEU A 31 7.03 -22.12 12.70
N ARG A 32 5.72 -21.86 12.65
CA ARG A 32 4.71 -22.74 13.28
C ARG A 32 4.10 -23.79 12.34
N ALA A 33 4.32 -23.71 11.03
CA ALA A 33 3.88 -24.72 10.08
C ALA A 33 4.87 -25.92 10.06
N PRO A 34 4.42 -27.15 10.37
CA PRO A 34 5.28 -28.33 10.34
C PRO A 34 5.63 -28.73 8.90
N SER A 35 6.81 -29.30 8.68
CA SER A 35 7.20 -29.80 7.36
C SER A 35 6.28 -30.91 6.86
N ALA A 36 6.00 -30.94 5.56
CA ALA A 36 5.30 -32.03 4.89
C ALA A 36 6.17 -32.60 3.77
N GLN A 37 5.97 -33.86 3.37
CA GLN A 37 6.72 -34.41 2.25
C GLN A 37 6.22 -33.79 0.92
N ALA A 38 7.15 -33.20 0.16
CA ALA A 38 6.91 -32.70 -1.18
C ALA A 38 7.97 -33.26 -2.13
N SER A 39 7.57 -34.22 -2.99
CA SER A 39 8.48 -34.89 -3.92
C SER A 39 8.98 -33.94 -5.02
N THR A 40 10.18 -34.19 -5.55
CA THR A 40 10.77 -33.43 -6.66
C THR A 40 9.88 -33.47 -7.90
N TRP A 41 9.27 -34.62 -8.20
CA TRP A 41 8.32 -34.75 -9.32
C TRP A 41 7.14 -33.80 -9.19
N ARG A 42 6.53 -33.72 -8.01
CA ARG A 42 5.41 -32.81 -7.75
C ARG A 42 5.81 -31.35 -7.97
N ARG A 43 7.00 -30.95 -7.53
CA ARG A 43 7.55 -29.60 -7.78
C ARG A 43 7.73 -29.34 -9.27
N ALA A 44 8.34 -30.27 -10.00
CA ALA A 44 8.58 -30.15 -11.43
C ALA A 44 7.27 -30.03 -12.23
N VAL A 45 6.28 -30.89 -11.95
CA VAL A 45 4.97 -30.85 -12.60
C VAL A 45 4.24 -29.55 -12.29
N TYR A 46 4.19 -29.14 -11.02
CA TYR A 46 3.53 -27.89 -10.63
C TYR A 46 4.16 -26.67 -11.31
N SER A 47 5.49 -26.55 -11.28
CA SER A 47 6.20 -25.44 -11.89
C SER A 47 6.03 -25.42 -13.42
N THR A 48 6.09 -26.59 -14.06
CA THR A 48 5.85 -26.71 -15.51
C THR A 48 4.42 -26.31 -15.85
N ALA A 49 3.43 -26.81 -15.10
CA ALA A 49 2.03 -26.45 -15.30
C ALA A 49 1.80 -24.95 -15.08
N ALA A 50 2.42 -24.33 -14.07
CA ALA A 50 2.31 -22.89 -13.84
C ALA A 50 2.87 -22.08 -15.01
N VAL A 51 4.01 -22.50 -15.58
CA VAL A 51 4.58 -21.87 -16.78
C VAL A 51 3.66 -22.07 -17.99
N LEU A 52 3.14 -23.28 -18.20
CA LEU A 52 2.21 -23.55 -19.31
C LEU A 52 0.92 -22.75 -19.19
N VAL A 53 0.37 -22.55 -17.99
CA VAL A 53 -0.79 -21.67 -17.77
C VAL A 53 -0.46 -20.23 -18.18
N VAL A 54 0.72 -19.73 -17.83
CA VAL A 54 1.14 -18.39 -18.25
C VAL A 54 1.26 -18.31 -19.78
N LEU A 55 1.98 -19.25 -20.39
CA LEU A 55 2.29 -19.23 -21.83
C LEU A 55 1.09 -19.53 -22.73
N LEU A 56 0.23 -20.49 -22.33
CA LEU A 56 -0.85 -21.00 -23.18
C LEU A 56 -2.22 -20.42 -22.84
N LEU A 57 -2.39 -19.81 -21.65
CA LEU A 57 -3.67 -19.22 -21.25
C LEU A 57 -3.53 -17.72 -20.99
N CYS A 58 -2.66 -17.29 -20.06
CA CYS A 58 -2.60 -15.88 -19.67
C CYS A 58 -2.09 -14.97 -20.79
N LEU A 59 -0.99 -15.32 -21.47
CA LEU A 59 -0.44 -14.51 -22.56
C LEU A 59 -1.38 -14.43 -23.77
N PRO A 60 -1.97 -15.53 -24.27
CA PRO A 60 -2.93 -15.46 -25.37
C PRO A 60 -4.21 -14.71 -25.00
N LEU A 61 -4.72 -14.85 -23.77
CA LEU A 61 -5.88 -14.06 -23.32
C LEU A 61 -5.56 -12.57 -23.26
N LEU A 62 -4.36 -12.20 -22.80
CA LEU A 62 -3.93 -10.80 -22.76
C LEU A 62 -3.77 -10.24 -24.19
N ALA A 63 -3.06 -10.94 -25.07
CA ALA A 63 -2.82 -10.51 -26.44
C ALA A 63 -4.09 -10.51 -27.30
N GLY A 64 -4.88 -11.58 -27.24
CA GLY A 64 -6.16 -11.67 -27.94
C GLY A 64 -7.18 -10.69 -27.39
N GLY A 65 -7.28 -10.54 -26.06
CA GLY A 65 -8.19 -9.59 -25.43
C GLY A 65 -7.86 -8.13 -25.75
N THR A 66 -6.58 -7.78 -25.82
CA THR A 66 -6.15 -6.43 -26.26
C THR A 66 -6.45 -6.19 -27.74
N THR A 67 -6.21 -7.17 -28.61
CA THR A 67 -6.54 -7.07 -30.04
C THR A 67 -8.04 -6.88 -30.24
N LEU A 68 -8.88 -7.70 -29.59
CA LEU A 68 -10.34 -7.57 -29.67
C LEU A 68 -10.85 -6.24 -29.11
N ALA A 69 -10.22 -5.71 -28.06
CA ALA A 69 -10.55 -4.40 -27.52
C ALA A 69 -10.23 -3.27 -28.51
N ILE A 70 -9.10 -3.36 -29.21
CA ILE A 70 -8.72 -2.43 -30.29
C ILE A 70 -9.74 -2.50 -31.42
N ASP A 71 -9.97 -3.69 -31.99
CA ASP A 71 -10.91 -3.87 -33.11
C ASP A 71 -12.33 -3.38 -32.76
N GLY A 72 -12.78 -3.66 -31.54
CA GLY A 72 -14.07 -3.19 -31.02
C GLY A 72 -14.12 -1.67 -30.86
N ALA A 73 -13.03 -1.05 -30.40
CA ALA A 73 -12.93 0.41 -30.28
C ALA A 73 -12.93 1.08 -31.66
N SER A 74 -12.16 0.57 -32.62
CA SER A 74 -12.13 1.08 -34.00
C SER A 74 -13.51 0.97 -34.67
N SER A 75 -14.19 -0.17 -34.49
CA SER A 75 -15.54 -0.39 -35.04
C SER A 75 -16.56 0.59 -34.47
N LEU A 76 -16.52 0.86 -33.15
CA LEU A 76 -17.43 1.81 -32.52
C LEU A 76 -17.11 3.26 -32.92
N ALA A 77 -15.83 3.60 -33.08
CA ALA A 77 -15.40 4.91 -33.55
C ALA A 77 -15.94 5.21 -34.97
N GLN A 78 -15.88 4.25 -35.88
CA GLN A 78 -16.43 4.38 -37.24
C GLN A 78 -17.95 4.59 -37.27
N VAL A 79 -18.69 4.00 -36.33
CA VAL A 79 -20.14 4.22 -36.19
C VAL A 79 -20.45 5.61 -35.64
N LEU A 80 -19.64 6.11 -34.71
CA LEU A 80 -19.85 7.40 -34.05
C LEU A 80 -19.49 8.59 -34.96
N ASP A 81 -18.49 8.45 -35.82
CA ASP A 81 -18.16 9.44 -36.84
C ASP A 81 -17.78 8.76 -38.17
N PRO A 82 -18.77 8.53 -39.06
CA PRO A 82 -18.54 7.95 -40.38
C PRO A 82 -17.62 8.80 -41.28
N THR A 83 -17.43 10.08 -40.95
CA THR A 83 -16.60 11.05 -41.68
C THR A 83 -15.19 11.22 -41.09
N ALA A 84 -14.91 10.61 -39.94
CA ALA A 84 -13.62 10.68 -39.25
C ALA A 84 -12.43 10.18 -40.09
N GLY A 85 -12.68 9.41 -41.16
CA GLY A 85 -11.66 9.04 -42.13
C GLY A 85 -10.96 10.21 -42.84
N ALA A 86 -11.48 11.45 -42.74
CA ALA A 86 -10.90 12.65 -43.35
C ALA A 86 -9.93 13.43 -42.45
N SER A 87 -9.95 13.24 -41.12
CA SER A 87 -8.98 13.87 -40.20
C SER A 87 -8.40 12.84 -39.22
N THR A 88 -7.17 12.40 -39.48
CA THR A 88 -6.47 11.34 -38.73
C THR A 88 -6.42 11.59 -37.22
N LEU A 89 -6.22 12.84 -36.79
CA LEU A 89 -6.09 13.16 -35.37
C LEU A 89 -7.40 13.01 -34.57
N VAL A 90 -8.54 13.41 -35.14
CA VAL A 90 -9.84 13.33 -34.44
C VAL A 90 -10.27 11.87 -34.32
N ALA A 91 -10.08 11.07 -35.37
CA ALA A 91 -10.33 9.63 -35.35
C ALA A 91 -9.50 8.94 -34.25
N LEU A 92 -8.19 9.22 -34.21
CA LEU A 92 -7.26 8.68 -33.21
C LEU A 92 -7.68 9.04 -31.77
N LEU A 93 -8.12 10.28 -31.53
CA LEU A 93 -8.59 10.72 -30.21
C LEU A 93 -9.86 9.99 -29.79
N ILE A 94 -10.85 9.86 -30.68
CA ILE A 94 -12.10 9.14 -30.40
C ILE A 94 -11.81 7.67 -30.08
N GLU A 95 -10.97 7.02 -30.89
CA GLU A 95 -10.58 5.63 -30.69
C GLU A 95 -9.85 5.43 -29.36
N ALA A 96 -8.89 6.32 -29.03
CA ALA A 96 -8.19 6.28 -27.76
C ALA A 96 -9.13 6.47 -26.56
N VAL A 97 -10.13 7.36 -26.65
CA VAL A 97 -11.16 7.54 -25.61
C VAL A 97 -11.97 6.26 -25.42
N ILE A 98 -12.49 5.68 -26.50
CA ILE A 98 -13.31 4.46 -26.44
C ILE A 98 -12.50 3.30 -25.87
N LEU A 99 -11.31 3.05 -26.44
CA LEU A 99 -10.42 1.97 -26.03
C LEU A 99 -10.05 2.10 -24.55
N SER A 100 -9.63 3.29 -24.12
CA SER A 100 -9.25 3.53 -22.72
C SER A 100 -10.42 3.39 -21.75
N LEU A 101 -11.63 3.83 -22.12
CA LEU A 101 -12.84 3.64 -21.30
C LEU A 101 -13.17 2.16 -21.13
N VAL A 102 -13.21 1.41 -22.24
CA VAL A 102 -13.52 -0.03 -22.25
C VAL A 102 -12.48 -0.79 -21.45
N ILE A 103 -11.19 -0.55 -21.69
CA ILE A 103 -10.11 -1.21 -20.96
C ILE A 103 -10.15 -0.85 -19.48
N PHE A 104 -10.18 0.44 -19.13
CA PHE A 104 -10.06 0.85 -17.74
C PHE A 104 -11.27 0.43 -16.90
N PHE A 105 -12.49 0.83 -17.31
CA PHE A 105 -13.70 0.52 -16.54
C PHE A 105 -14.12 -0.94 -16.69
N GLY A 106 -13.89 -1.55 -17.85
CA GLY A 106 -14.12 -2.98 -18.07
C GLY A 106 -13.22 -3.84 -17.19
N LEU A 107 -11.91 -3.58 -17.15
CA LEU A 107 -10.99 -4.31 -16.26
C LEU A 107 -11.25 -4.02 -14.79
N ALA A 108 -11.64 -2.79 -14.42
CA ALA A 108 -12.01 -2.48 -13.04
C ALA A 108 -13.26 -3.27 -12.59
N LEU A 109 -14.30 -3.34 -13.42
CA LEU A 109 -15.52 -4.09 -13.10
C LEU A 109 -15.28 -5.60 -13.12
N ALA A 110 -14.69 -6.14 -14.19
CA ALA A 110 -14.37 -7.56 -14.31
C ALA A 110 -13.40 -7.99 -13.21
N GLY A 111 -12.40 -7.16 -12.90
CA GLY A 111 -11.46 -7.37 -11.82
C GLY A 111 -12.14 -7.45 -10.46
N LEU A 112 -13.10 -6.56 -10.16
CA LEU A 112 -13.84 -6.59 -8.90
C LEU A 112 -14.63 -7.89 -8.75
N LEU A 113 -15.34 -8.29 -9.79
CA LEU A 113 -16.12 -9.53 -9.82
C LEU A 113 -15.20 -10.76 -9.68
N LEU A 114 -14.09 -10.79 -10.40
CA LEU A 114 -13.11 -11.88 -10.35
C LEU A 114 -12.48 -11.99 -8.96
N VAL A 115 -12.06 -10.86 -8.39
CA VAL A 115 -11.45 -10.79 -7.05
C VAL A 115 -12.37 -11.36 -5.99
N VAL A 116 -13.65 -10.95 -6.00
CA VAL A 116 -14.66 -11.46 -5.07
C VAL A 116 -14.96 -12.94 -5.34
N ALA A 117 -15.17 -13.33 -6.59
CA ALA A 117 -15.51 -14.69 -6.97
C ALA A 117 -14.40 -15.68 -6.61
N VAL A 118 -13.15 -15.39 -6.99
CA VAL A 118 -12.01 -16.27 -6.68
C VAL A 118 -11.79 -16.36 -5.18
N SER A 119 -11.88 -15.24 -4.47
CA SER A 119 -11.77 -15.24 -3.01
C SER A 119 -12.80 -16.17 -2.37
N ARG A 120 -14.09 -16.06 -2.75
CA ARG A 120 -15.19 -16.83 -2.15
C ARG A 120 -15.19 -18.29 -2.57
N LEU A 121 -14.99 -18.58 -3.84
CA LEU A 121 -15.01 -19.93 -4.38
C LEU A 121 -13.79 -20.73 -3.90
N LEU A 122 -12.59 -20.13 -3.95
CA LEU A 122 -11.37 -20.86 -3.59
C LEU A 122 -11.19 -21.02 -2.08
N SER A 123 -11.72 -20.10 -1.26
CA SER A 123 -11.64 -20.21 0.20
C SER A 123 -12.25 -21.51 0.74
N GLY A 124 -13.26 -22.06 0.06
CA GLY A 124 -13.87 -23.34 0.44
C GLY A 124 -12.93 -24.56 0.33
N PHE A 125 -11.89 -24.48 -0.51
CA PHE A 125 -10.93 -25.56 -0.69
C PHE A 125 -9.80 -25.56 0.33
N VAL A 126 -9.64 -24.50 1.12
CA VAL A 126 -8.55 -24.39 2.12
C VAL A 126 -9.17 -24.41 3.51
N LYS A 127 -9.10 -25.56 4.18
CA LYS A 127 -9.62 -25.70 5.55
C LYS A 127 -8.67 -25.03 6.54
N PRO A 128 -9.20 -24.30 7.55
CA PRO A 128 -8.38 -23.69 8.57
C PRO A 128 -7.65 -24.74 9.40
N ASP A 129 -6.43 -24.39 9.83
CA ASP A 129 -5.56 -25.15 10.73
C ASP A 129 -5.11 -26.53 10.21
N VAL A 130 -5.41 -26.85 8.95
CA VAL A 130 -4.91 -28.03 8.25
C VAL A 130 -3.58 -27.73 7.57
N VAL A 131 -2.65 -28.67 7.69
CA VAL A 131 -1.33 -28.59 7.03
C VAL A 131 -1.44 -29.19 5.64
N TYR A 132 -1.14 -28.39 4.63
CA TYR A 132 -1.13 -28.80 3.23
C TYR A 132 0.30 -28.81 2.69
N PRO A 133 0.71 -29.84 1.92
CA PRO A 133 1.97 -29.81 1.19
C PRO A 133 1.93 -28.75 0.06
N LEU A 134 3.05 -28.06 -0.15
CA LEU A 134 3.23 -27.10 -1.25
C LEU A 134 3.13 -27.80 -2.62
N TYR A 135 3.04 -27.00 -3.69
CA TYR A 135 3.07 -27.46 -5.09
C TYR A 135 1.94 -28.45 -5.43
N GLY A 136 0.73 -28.20 -4.95
CA GLY A 136 -0.45 -28.97 -5.32
C GLY A 136 -1.69 -28.10 -5.44
N PHE A 137 -2.85 -28.73 -5.55
CA PHE A 137 -4.12 -28.02 -5.74
C PHE A 137 -4.41 -27.00 -4.64
N HIS A 138 -4.29 -27.38 -3.36
CA HIS A 138 -4.52 -26.46 -2.24
C HIS A 138 -3.52 -25.30 -2.21
N ASP A 139 -2.26 -25.53 -2.58
CA ASP A 139 -1.25 -24.46 -2.70
C ASP A 139 -1.57 -23.52 -3.87
N ALA A 140 -2.00 -24.04 -5.03
CA ALA A 140 -2.47 -23.23 -6.13
C ALA A 140 -3.67 -22.36 -5.72
N ALA A 141 -4.66 -22.95 -5.02
CA ALA A 141 -5.82 -22.23 -4.52
C ALA A 141 -5.41 -21.13 -3.52
N HIS A 142 -4.57 -21.45 -2.53
CA HIS A 142 -4.05 -20.49 -1.56
C HIS A 142 -3.29 -19.35 -2.23
N ARG A 143 -2.37 -19.64 -3.16
CA ARG A 143 -1.61 -18.62 -3.89
C ARG A 143 -2.49 -17.75 -4.79
N ALA A 144 -3.58 -18.31 -5.35
CA ALA A 144 -4.55 -17.53 -6.11
C ALA A 144 -5.31 -16.54 -5.20
N ILE A 145 -5.81 -17.00 -4.05
CA ILE A 145 -6.45 -16.14 -3.04
C ILE A 145 -5.48 -15.05 -2.57
N ALA A 146 -4.26 -15.43 -2.16
CA ALA A 146 -3.26 -14.49 -1.66
C ALA A 146 -2.74 -13.52 -2.73
N ARG A 147 -2.76 -13.90 -4.03
CA ARG A 147 -2.42 -12.98 -5.13
C ARG A 147 -3.51 -11.94 -5.34
N ILE A 148 -4.77 -12.36 -5.26
CA ILE A 148 -5.93 -11.48 -5.39
C ILE A 148 -6.05 -10.54 -4.19
N GLY A 149 -5.83 -11.02 -2.96
CA GLY A 149 -5.75 -10.18 -1.77
C GLY A 149 -4.61 -9.15 -1.78
N ARG A 150 -3.62 -9.33 -2.66
CA ARG A 150 -2.53 -8.37 -2.90
C ARG A 150 -2.83 -7.37 -4.01
N MET A 151 -3.97 -7.47 -4.71
CA MET A 151 -4.37 -6.49 -5.72
C MET A 151 -4.74 -5.17 -5.05
N ARG A 152 -3.84 -4.20 -5.14
CA ARG A 152 -3.96 -2.92 -4.43
C ARG A 152 -5.04 -2.00 -4.99
N PHE A 153 -5.43 -2.15 -6.26
CA PHE A 153 -6.36 -1.21 -6.91
C PHE A 153 -7.66 -1.00 -6.13
N PHE A 154 -8.30 -2.08 -5.64
CA PHE A 154 -9.57 -1.97 -4.93
C PHE A 154 -9.42 -1.51 -3.49
N THR A 155 -8.31 -1.86 -2.81
CA THR A 155 -8.04 -1.31 -1.47
C THR A 155 -7.70 0.17 -1.56
N TYR A 156 -6.99 0.63 -2.59
CA TYR A 156 -6.84 2.06 -2.86
C TYR A 156 -8.16 2.72 -3.23
N LEU A 157 -8.99 2.09 -4.05
CA LEU A 157 -10.28 2.66 -4.47
C LEU A 157 -11.22 2.86 -3.27
N PHE A 158 -11.37 1.84 -2.43
CA PHE A 158 -12.36 1.85 -1.35
C PHE A 158 -11.80 2.26 0.02
N GLY A 159 -10.49 2.13 0.28
CA GLY A 159 -9.83 2.52 1.53
C GLY A 159 -10.00 4.00 1.86
N ASP A 160 -9.85 4.37 3.13
CA ASP A 160 -10.12 5.72 3.66
C ASP A 160 -11.56 6.22 3.42
N SER A 161 -12.48 5.30 3.10
CA SER A 161 -13.90 5.60 2.92
C SER A 161 -14.77 4.55 3.58
N SER A 162 -16.04 4.90 3.78
CA SER A 162 -17.05 3.95 4.26
C SER A 162 -17.22 2.70 3.39
N LEU A 163 -16.77 2.70 2.12
CA LEU A 163 -16.95 1.58 1.20
C LEU A 163 -16.03 0.39 1.48
N ILE A 164 -14.88 0.61 2.14
CA ILE A 164 -13.88 -0.44 2.36
C ILE A 164 -14.43 -1.63 3.16
N VAL A 165 -15.29 -1.36 4.15
CA VAL A 165 -15.87 -2.42 4.99
C VAL A 165 -16.75 -3.37 4.17
N HIS A 166 -17.45 -2.86 3.16
CA HIS A 166 -18.27 -3.66 2.26
C HIS A 166 -17.40 -4.50 1.33
N PHE A 167 -16.35 -3.90 0.76
CA PHE A 167 -15.41 -4.61 -0.09
C PHE A 167 -14.72 -5.76 0.66
N LEU A 168 -14.21 -5.50 1.87
CA LEU A 168 -13.58 -6.53 2.71
C LEU A 168 -14.58 -7.63 3.12
N GLN A 169 -15.83 -7.25 3.44
CA GLN A 169 -16.90 -8.23 3.67
C GLN A 169 -17.18 -9.08 2.43
N TRP A 170 -17.22 -8.50 1.23
CA TRP A 170 -17.39 -9.27 -0.02
C TRP A 170 -16.24 -10.24 -0.24
N LEU A 171 -15.00 -9.87 0.09
CA LEU A 171 -13.86 -10.78 0.05
C LEU A 171 -13.99 -11.94 1.02
N GLY A 172 -14.59 -11.72 2.20
CA GLY A 172 -14.84 -12.76 3.19
C GLY A 172 -14.60 -12.36 4.64
N TYR A 173 -14.17 -11.13 4.91
CA TYR A 173 -13.88 -10.68 6.27
C TYR A 173 -15.12 -10.73 7.16
N ARG A 174 -14.89 -11.04 8.44
CA ARG A 174 -15.88 -10.93 9.50
C ARG A 174 -15.72 -9.62 10.25
N LEU A 175 -16.58 -8.65 9.93
CA LEU A 175 -16.58 -7.29 10.49
C LEU A 175 -17.86 -6.92 11.26
N LYS A 176 -18.82 -7.85 11.42
CA LYS A 176 -20.15 -7.54 11.99
C LYS A 176 -20.17 -7.65 13.52
N PRO A 177 -20.81 -6.71 14.25
CA PRO A 177 -21.42 -5.47 13.76
C PRO A 177 -20.38 -4.41 13.37
N VAL A 178 -20.66 -3.63 12.31
CA VAL A 178 -19.76 -2.56 11.86
C VAL A 178 -20.16 -1.24 12.52
N VAL A 179 -19.22 -0.58 13.19
CA VAL A 179 -19.34 0.83 13.59
C VAL A 179 -18.57 1.65 12.59
N GLN A 180 -19.30 2.43 11.78
CA GLN A 180 -18.72 3.22 10.69
C GLN A 180 -18.02 4.46 11.25
N THR A 181 -16.78 4.70 10.81
CA THR A 181 -15.99 5.89 11.15
C THR A 181 -15.66 6.73 9.91
N GLY A 182 -15.97 6.23 8.72
CA GLY A 182 -15.53 6.79 7.43
C GLY A 182 -14.09 6.42 7.08
N VAL A 183 -13.30 5.97 8.06
CA VAL A 183 -11.87 5.61 7.97
C VAL A 183 -11.60 4.31 8.72
N ASN A 184 -12.49 3.33 8.60
CA ASN A 184 -12.34 2.07 9.32
C ASN A 184 -11.06 1.31 8.92
N PHE A 185 -10.69 1.42 7.64
CA PHE A 185 -9.50 0.80 7.08
C PHE A 185 -8.84 1.75 6.08
N GLY A 186 -7.51 1.81 6.17
CA GLY A 186 -6.65 2.47 5.19
C GLY A 186 -6.75 1.89 3.78
N THR A 187 -6.00 2.50 2.86
CA THR A 187 -5.77 2.05 1.49
C THR A 187 -4.85 0.83 1.37
N GLU A 188 -4.00 0.57 2.37
CA GLU A 188 -3.06 -0.54 2.38
C GLU A 188 -3.47 -1.65 3.38
N VAL A 189 -4.38 -2.53 2.97
CA VAL A 189 -4.78 -3.70 3.77
C VAL A 189 -4.45 -4.99 3.01
N MET A 190 -3.67 -5.87 3.65
CA MET A 190 -3.29 -7.17 3.09
C MET A 190 -3.71 -8.33 3.99
N HIS A 191 -3.96 -9.46 3.36
CA HIS A 191 -4.30 -10.73 3.98
C HIS A 191 -3.88 -11.86 3.06
N ALA A 192 -3.58 -13.05 3.60
CA ALA A 192 -3.37 -14.22 2.75
C ALA A 192 -4.70 -14.92 2.42
N ASN A 193 -5.64 -14.99 3.37
CA ASN A 193 -6.98 -15.53 3.16
C ASN A 193 -8.07 -14.66 3.85
N PRO A 194 -8.88 -13.90 3.11
CA PRO A 194 -9.83 -12.97 3.72
C PRO A 194 -10.94 -13.65 4.53
N SER A 195 -11.34 -14.89 4.18
CA SER A 195 -12.41 -15.62 4.88
C SER A 195 -12.03 -16.02 6.32
N LEU A 196 -10.74 -16.03 6.62
CA LEU A 196 -10.19 -16.36 7.94
C LEU A 196 -9.73 -15.11 8.71
N SER A 197 -10.10 -13.91 8.23
CA SER A 197 -9.81 -12.63 8.87
C SER A 197 -11.06 -12.07 9.57
N ALA A 198 -10.89 -11.64 10.81
CA ALA A 198 -11.92 -10.98 11.60
C ALA A 198 -11.37 -9.72 12.27
N VAL A 199 -12.17 -8.66 12.30
CA VAL A 199 -11.85 -7.41 13.00
C VAL A 199 -13.09 -7.01 13.79
N GLY A 200 -12.90 -6.77 15.09
CA GLY A 200 -13.97 -6.44 16.02
C GLY A 200 -14.62 -5.08 15.76
N SER A 201 -15.81 -4.91 16.31
CA SER A 201 -16.59 -3.67 16.22
C SER A 201 -15.83 -2.48 16.81
N GLY A 202 -15.96 -1.30 16.20
CA GLY A 202 -15.34 -0.08 16.68
C GLY A 202 -13.83 -0.01 16.52
N THR A 203 -13.20 -1.02 15.91
CA THR A 203 -11.78 -1.02 15.60
C THR A 203 -11.49 -0.17 14.36
N MET A 204 -10.42 0.64 14.43
CA MET A 204 -9.92 1.45 13.32
C MET A 204 -8.54 0.97 12.92
N VAL A 205 -8.29 0.95 11.62
CA VAL A 205 -7.07 0.41 11.02
C VAL A 205 -6.50 1.41 10.03
N ALA A 206 -5.29 1.88 10.30
CA ALA A 206 -4.52 2.74 9.40
C ALA A 206 -3.87 1.94 8.25
N ASP A 207 -3.05 2.59 7.44
CA ASP A 207 -2.39 1.98 6.29
C ASP A 207 -1.30 0.96 6.66
N GLY A 208 -1.23 -0.14 5.92
CA GLY A 208 -0.18 -1.14 6.04
C GLY A 208 -0.54 -2.29 6.99
N LEU A 209 -1.83 -2.52 7.28
CA LEU A 209 -2.25 -3.71 8.02
C LEU A 209 -2.02 -4.97 7.19
N HIS A 210 -1.14 -5.84 7.67
CA HIS A 210 -0.90 -7.15 7.07
C HIS A 210 -1.41 -8.25 8.00
N LEU A 211 -2.62 -8.76 7.78
CA LEU A 211 -3.16 -9.93 8.48
C LEU A 211 -2.48 -11.21 7.97
N VAL A 212 -1.50 -11.71 8.73
CA VAL A 212 -0.74 -12.91 8.39
C VAL A 212 -1.46 -14.12 8.97
N ASN A 213 -2.44 -14.61 8.20
CA ASN A 213 -3.15 -15.85 8.50
C ASN A 213 -2.55 -17.07 7.84
N ASP A 214 -1.53 -16.96 7.02
CA ASP A 214 -0.79 -18.10 6.49
C ASP A 214 0.59 -18.26 7.13
N GLU A 215 0.95 -19.51 7.33
CA GLU A 215 2.26 -19.93 7.80
C GLU A 215 2.82 -20.86 6.76
N VAL A 216 3.92 -20.44 6.13
CA VAL A 216 4.53 -21.17 5.03
C VAL A 216 5.90 -21.65 5.47
N SER A 217 6.10 -22.97 5.44
CA SER A 217 7.40 -23.61 5.62
C SER A 217 8.08 -23.84 4.27
N SER A 218 9.25 -24.49 4.26
CA SER A 218 9.92 -24.88 3.02
C SER A 218 9.16 -25.94 2.20
N THR A 219 8.16 -26.61 2.78
CA THR A 219 7.51 -27.78 2.15
C THR A 219 5.99 -27.83 2.33
N SER A 220 5.44 -27.02 3.22
CA SER A 220 4.02 -27.02 3.55
C SER A 220 3.52 -25.60 3.82
N PHE A 221 2.21 -25.45 3.90
CA PHE A 221 1.59 -24.27 4.48
C PHE A 221 0.38 -24.66 5.34
N ARG A 222 0.03 -23.76 6.27
CA ARG A 222 -1.18 -23.81 7.06
C ARG A 222 -1.82 -22.43 7.04
N VAL A 223 -3.14 -22.37 6.97
CA VAL A 223 -3.88 -21.11 7.10
C VAL A 223 -4.73 -21.16 8.35
N SER A 224 -4.61 -20.16 9.22
CA SER A 224 -5.24 -20.10 10.54
C SER A 224 -6.10 -18.85 10.68
N ARG A 225 -7.05 -18.85 11.60
CA ARG A 225 -7.88 -17.67 11.85
C ARG A 225 -7.05 -16.56 12.51
N VAL A 226 -7.24 -15.34 12.02
CA VAL A 226 -6.72 -14.11 12.65
C VAL A 226 -7.89 -13.24 13.06
N ALA A 227 -7.89 -12.79 14.30
CA ALA A 227 -8.89 -11.90 14.84
C ALA A 227 -8.22 -10.73 15.57
N ILE A 228 -8.67 -9.52 15.28
CA ILE A 228 -8.38 -8.31 16.04
C ILE A 228 -9.60 -8.03 16.92
N GLY A 229 -9.40 -7.81 18.22
CA GLY A 229 -10.47 -7.46 19.16
C GLY A 229 -11.20 -6.16 18.80
N PRO A 230 -12.39 -5.91 19.39
CA PRO A 230 -13.12 -4.66 19.27
C PRO A 230 -12.39 -3.47 19.93
N HIS A 231 -12.74 -2.26 19.48
CA HIS A 231 -12.24 -0.98 19.99
C HIS A 231 -10.71 -0.82 19.93
N ASN A 232 -10.05 -1.60 19.08
CA ASN A 232 -8.61 -1.49 18.86
C ASN A 232 -8.31 -0.33 17.91
N PHE A 233 -7.12 0.24 18.02
CA PHE A 233 -6.54 1.09 17.00
C PHE A 233 -5.32 0.37 16.43
N VAL A 234 -5.23 0.25 15.11
CA VAL A 234 -4.09 -0.37 14.44
C VAL A 234 -3.39 0.68 13.60
N GLY A 235 -2.19 1.09 14.04
CA GLY A 235 -1.35 2.06 13.35
C GLY A 235 -0.72 1.53 12.07
N ASN A 236 0.21 2.30 11.51
CA ASN A 236 0.73 2.01 10.19
C ASN A 236 1.74 0.85 10.17
N ASP A 237 1.78 0.11 9.07
CA ASP A 237 2.74 -1.00 8.84
C ASP A 237 2.73 -2.09 9.94
N VAL A 238 1.56 -2.36 10.51
CA VAL A 238 1.38 -3.41 11.51
C VAL A 238 1.16 -4.75 10.82
N THR A 239 2.11 -5.67 11.03
CA THR A 239 1.90 -7.08 10.70
C THR A 239 1.18 -7.76 11.86
N TYR A 240 0.02 -8.38 11.60
CA TYR A 240 -0.75 -9.04 12.65
C TYR A 240 -0.81 -10.55 12.38
N PRO A 241 -0.03 -11.37 13.09
CA PRO A 241 0.02 -12.82 12.89
C PRO A 241 -1.16 -13.55 13.53
N ALA A 242 -1.45 -14.77 13.05
CA ALA A 242 -2.34 -15.69 13.74
C ALA A 242 -1.85 -15.95 15.17
N GLY A 243 -2.75 -16.02 16.15
CA GLY A 243 -2.37 -16.21 17.56
C GLY A 243 -1.68 -15.00 18.22
N GLY A 244 -1.79 -13.80 17.64
CA GLY A 244 -1.39 -12.56 18.31
C GLY A 244 -2.04 -12.41 19.68
N ARG A 245 -1.26 -12.00 20.69
CA ARG A 245 -1.68 -11.92 22.09
C ARG A 245 -2.22 -10.55 22.48
N THR A 246 -3.20 -10.09 21.72
CA THR A 246 -3.89 -8.81 21.94
C THR A 246 -5.39 -9.06 21.98
N GLY A 247 -6.06 -8.56 23.00
CA GLY A 247 -7.51 -8.61 23.15
C GLY A 247 -8.14 -7.28 22.77
N ASP A 248 -8.98 -6.75 23.66
CA ASP A 248 -9.86 -5.63 23.38
C ASP A 248 -9.24 -4.29 23.81
N ASN A 249 -9.66 -3.23 23.11
CA ASN A 249 -9.25 -1.85 23.36
C ASN A 249 -7.72 -1.65 23.44
N VAL A 250 -6.98 -2.21 22.48
CA VAL A 250 -5.52 -2.08 22.36
C VAL A 250 -5.16 -1.06 21.28
N LEU A 251 -4.23 -0.14 21.59
CA LEU A 251 -3.58 0.73 20.60
C LEU A 251 -2.31 0.04 20.10
N LEU A 252 -2.25 -0.34 18.83
CA LEU A 252 -1.06 -0.89 18.18
C LEU A 252 -0.37 0.26 17.44
N GLY A 253 0.79 0.71 17.92
CA GLY A 253 1.54 1.79 17.31
C GLY A 253 2.12 1.41 15.94
N THR A 254 2.54 2.43 15.18
CA THR A 254 3.21 2.22 13.89
C THR A 254 4.41 1.29 14.03
N LYS A 255 4.55 0.33 13.10
CA LYS A 255 5.59 -0.72 13.10
C LYS A 255 5.70 -1.57 14.39
N VAL A 256 4.68 -1.60 15.26
CA VAL A 256 4.74 -2.42 16.48
C VAL A 256 4.85 -3.92 16.13
N LEU A 257 5.67 -4.66 16.88
CA LEU A 257 5.68 -6.11 16.86
C LEU A 257 4.48 -6.65 17.65
N VAL A 258 3.57 -7.40 17.02
CA VAL A 258 2.46 -8.03 17.73
C VAL A 258 2.98 -9.30 18.44
N PRO A 259 2.87 -9.39 19.79
CA PRO A 259 3.43 -10.51 20.54
C PRO A 259 2.69 -11.82 20.24
N LEU A 260 3.41 -12.93 20.22
CA LEU A 260 2.85 -14.30 20.09
C LEU A 260 2.88 -15.07 21.42
N ASP A 261 3.55 -14.52 22.42
CA ASP A 261 3.82 -15.08 23.73
C ASP A 261 3.43 -14.12 24.85
N GLY A 262 3.53 -14.59 26.10
CA GLY A 262 3.14 -13.82 27.28
C GLY A 262 1.63 -13.71 27.50
N LYS A 263 1.23 -12.74 28.34
CA LYS A 263 -0.18 -12.42 28.65
C LYS A 263 -0.88 -11.79 27.45
N ILE A 264 -2.19 -12.01 27.32
CA ILE A 264 -3.02 -11.24 26.39
C ILE A 264 -3.06 -9.79 26.89
N ARG A 265 -2.78 -8.84 25.99
CA ARG A 265 -2.76 -7.41 26.28
C ARG A 265 -4.13 -6.81 25.97
N GLU A 266 -4.72 -6.09 26.93
CA GLU A 266 -6.05 -5.47 26.84
C GLU A 266 -6.02 -4.11 27.52
N GLY A 267 -6.71 -3.11 26.95
CA GLY A 267 -6.80 -1.76 27.54
C GLY A 267 -5.48 -1.00 27.62
N VAL A 268 -4.48 -1.38 26.83
CA VAL A 268 -3.13 -0.78 26.81
C VAL A 268 -2.74 -0.34 25.39
N GLY A 269 -1.73 0.49 25.25
CA GLY A 269 -1.04 0.67 23.98
C GLY A 269 0.20 -0.23 23.89
N LEU A 270 0.59 -0.61 22.68
CA LEU A 270 1.81 -1.33 22.38
C LEU A 270 2.61 -0.56 21.34
N LEU A 271 3.90 -0.42 21.58
CA LEU A 271 4.86 0.24 20.69
C LEU A 271 6.15 -0.58 20.62
N GLY A 272 6.89 -0.41 19.54
CA GLY A 272 8.25 -0.97 19.41
C GLY A 272 8.31 -2.38 18.87
N SER A 273 9.53 -2.81 18.59
CA SER A 273 9.87 -4.14 18.11
C SER A 273 11.24 -4.50 18.71
N PRO A 274 11.33 -5.30 19.80
CA PRO A 274 10.24 -5.95 20.53
C PRO A 274 9.25 -4.97 21.16
N CYS A 275 8.00 -5.40 21.34
CA CYS A 275 6.96 -4.50 21.84
C CYS A 275 7.02 -4.29 23.36
N PHE A 276 6.65 -3.09 23.80
CA PHE A 276 6.44 -2.72 25.20
C PHE A 276 5.09 -1.99 25.38
N GLU A 277 4.58 -1.95 26.62
CA GLU A 277 3.31 -1.26 26.93
C GLU A 277 3.53 0.25 27.01
N ILE A 278 2.60 0.99 26.43
CA ILE A 278 2.42 2.43 26.60
C ILE A 278 0.98 2.68 27.06
N PRO A 279 0.66 3.87 27.59
CA PRO A 279 -0.73 4.24 27.87
C PRO A 279 -1.62 4.08 26.64
N ARG A 280 -2.85 3.55 26.82
CA ARG A 280 -3.82 3.33 25.73
C ARG A 280 -4.22 4.62 25.02
N SER A 281 -4.34 5.70 25.76
CA SER A 281 -4.69 7.01 25.25
C SER A 281 -3.99 8.09 26.07
N VAL A 282 -3.84 9.27 25.47
CA VAL A 282 -3.41 10.50 26.15
C VAL A 282 -4.47 11.57 25.94
N GLU A 283 -4.63 12.49 26.89
CA GLU A 283 -5.72 13.50 26.90
C GLU A 283 -5.85 14.28 25.58
N ARG A 284 -4.71 14.61 24.94
CA ARG A 284 -4.69 15.33 23.65
C ARG A 284 -5.41 14.59 22.51
N ASP A 285 -5.53 13.26 22.58
CA ASP A 285 -6.16 12.43 21.55
C ASP A 285 -7.68 12.34 21.76
N MET A 286 -8.17 12.68 22.95
CA MET A 286 -9.61 12.69 23.29
C MET A 286 -10.30 14.02 22.95
N ARG A 287 -9.55 15.02 22.46
CA ARG A 287 -10.07 16.37 22.16
C ARG A 287 -11.29 16.36 21.23
N PHE A 288 -11.36 15.39 20.33
CA PHE A 288 -12.40 15.28 19.31
C PHE A 288 -13.41 14.14 19.57
N ASP A 289 -13.41 13.51 20.75
CA ASP A 289 -14.28 12.36 21.03
C ASP A 289 -15.76 12.68 20.97
N HIS A 290 -16.15 13.93 21.25
CA HIS A 290 -17.53 14.41 21.09
C HIS A 290 -18.04 14.30 19.64
N LEU A 291 -17.15 14.24 18.63
CA LEU A 291 -17.52 14.05 17.22
C LEU A 291 -17.74 12.57 16.85
N ARG A 292 -17.40 11.64 17.74
CA ARG A 292 -17.45 10.19 17.49
C ARG A 292 -18.76 9.56 17.94
N THR A 293 -19.72 10.34 18.42
CA THR A 293 -21.00 9.84 18.93
C THR A 293 -22.19 10.66 18.44
N GLY A 294 -23.38 10.06 18.54
CA GLY A 294 -24.66 10.75 18.34
C GLY A 294 -24.84 11.45 16.99
N GLU A 295 -25.42 12.65 17.03
CA GLU A 295 -25.71 13.47 15.84
C GLU A 295 -24.47 14.08 15.18
N ALA A 296 -23.44 14.40 15.97
CA ALA A 296 -22.19 14.92 15.45
C ALA A 296 -21.54 13.90 14.50
N LEU A 297 -21.47 12.63 14.92
CA LEU A 297 -20.99 11.53 14.09
C LEU A 297 -21.82 11.38 12.80
N ARG A 298 -23.15 11.37 12.91
CA ARG A 298 -24.03 11.21 11.74
C ARG A 298 -23.80 12.31 10.69
N ARG A 299 -23.67 13.57 11.13
CA ARG A 299 -23.40 14.70 10.24
C ARG A 299 -21.98 14.65 9.66
N GLY A 300 -20.98 14.34 10.50
CA GLY A 300 -19.59 14.20 10.08
C GLY A 300 -19.41 13.10 9.03
N LEU A 301 -20.02 11.92 9.25
CA LEU A 301 -20.03 10.82 8.30
C LEU A 301 -20.73 11.17 6.99
N ALA A 302 -21.87 11.85 7.03
CA ALA A 302 -22.58 12.24 5.81
C ALA A 302 -21.74 13.22 4.96
N ALA A 303 -21.08 14.19 5.61
CA ALA A 303 -20.20 15.14 4.95
C ALA A 303 -18.94 14.45 4.39
N LYS A 304 -18.30 13.61 5.21
CA LYS A 304 -17.13 12.83 4.79
C LYS A 304 -17.46 11.90 3.62
N ASN A 305 -18.53 11.12 3.68
CA ASN A 305 -18.92 10.23 2.57
C ASN A 305 -19.17 10.98 1.25
N ARG A 306 -19.71 12.21 1.32
CA ARG A 306 -19.85 13.05 0.12
C ARG A 306 -18.49 13.46 -0.44
N CYS A 307 -17.55 13.83 0.43
CA CYS A 307 -16.19 14.16 0.05
C CYS A 307 -15.45 12.93 -0.52
N ASP A 308 -15.59 11.77 0.12
CA ASP A 308 -14.99 10.51 -0.31
C ASP A 308 -15.47 10.11 -1.70
N LEU A 309 -16.76 10.26 -2.00
CA LEU A 309 -17.31 10.00 -3.34
C LEU A 309 -16.71 10.93 -4.40
N GLN A 310 -16.52 12.21 -4.08
CA GLN A 310 -15.84 13.14 -4.97
C GLN A 310 -14.37 12.74 -5.19
N THR A 311 -13.66 12.39 -4.12
CA THR A 311 -12.27 11.93 -4.16
C THR A 311 -12.12 10.64 -4.95
N ILE A 312 -13.06 9.69 -4.82
CA ILE A 312 -13.12 8.46 -5.64
C ILE A 312 -13.36 8.80 -7.11
N GLY A 313 -14.26 9.73 -7.42
CA GLY A 313 -14.49 10.21 -8.77
C GLY A 313 -13.22 10.82 -9.39
N ILE A 314 -12.53 11.69 -8.65
CA ILE A 314 -11.25 12.28 -9.06
C ILE A 314 -10.21 11.18 -9.29
N PHE A 315 -10.10 10.21 -8.38
CA PHE A 315 -9.20 9.07 -8.54
C PHE A 315 -9.50 8.29 -9.83
N LEU A 316 -10.75 7.87 -10.06
CA LEU A 316 -11.11 7.11 -11.26
C LEU A 316 -10.85 7.89 -12.54
N VAL A 317 -11.24 9.17 -12.59
CA VAL A 317 -11.01 10.03 -13.77
C VAL A 317 -9.53 10.23 -14.04
N THR A 318 -8.72 10.52 -13.00
CA THR A 318 -7.28 10.76 -13.19
C THR A 318 -6.52 9.49 -13.57
N ARG A 319 -6.88 8.32 -13.02
CA ARG A 319 -6.30 7.03 -13.45
C ARG A 319 -6.74 6.65 -14.86
N TRP A 320 -8.01 6.86 -15.21
CA TRP A 320 -8.49 6.67 -16.58
C TRP A 320 -7.77 7.60 -17.57
N LEU A 321 -7.61 8.88 -17.25
CA LEU A 321 -6.86 9.82 -18.09
C LEU A 321 -5.42 9.37 -18.31
N GLY A 322 -4.76 8.78 -17.30
CA GLY A 322 -3.45 8.16 -17.48
C GLY A 322 -3.47 6.99 -18.48
N VAL A 323 -4.47 6.11 -18.40
CA VAL A 323 -4.68 5.02 -19.37
C VAL A 323 -5.02 5.55 -20.76
N PHE A 324 -5.80 6.63 -20.84
CA PHE A 324 -6.11 7.33 -22.09
C PHE A 324 -4.84 7.90 -22.75
N LEU A 325 -3.99 8.61 -21.99
CA LEU A 325 -2.73 9.14 -22.51
C LEU A 325 -1.82 8.01 -23.00
N PHE A 326 -1.75 6.90 -22.26
CA PHE A 326 -1.02 5.71 -22.70
C PHE A 326 -1.61 5.11 -23.98
N ALA A 327 -2.93 4.93 -24.06
CA ALA A 327 -3.62 4.38 -25.22
C ALA A 327 -3.45 5.27 -26.46
N LEU A 328 -3.54 6.59 -26.29
CA LEU A 328 -3.34 7.56 -27.37
C LEU A 328 -1.92 7.45 -27.97
N LEU A 329 -0.89 7.42 -27.11
CA LEU A 329 0.49 7.28 -27.57
C LEU A 329 0.77 5.91 -28.18
N TYR A 330 0.13 4.87 -27.63
CA TYR A 330 0.24 3.51 -28.17
C TYR A 330 -0.39 3.41 -29.57
N LEU A 331 -1.61 3.91 -29.77
CA LEU A 331 -2.28 3.90 -31.07
C LEU A 331 -1.51 4.76 -32.09
N ALA A 332 -1.00 5.92 -31.67
CA ALA A 332 -0.13 6.74 -32.52
C ALA A 332 1.13 5.97 -32.96
N ALA A 333 1.74 5.20 -32.06
CA ALA A 333 2.89 4.36 -32.38
C ALA A 333 2.53 3.22 -33.36
N VAL A 334 1.32 2.65 -33.25
CA VAL A 334 0.81 1.63 -34.17
C VAL A 334 0.56 2.23 -35.56
N GLU A 335 -0.06 3.40 -35.69
CA GLU A 335 -0.25 4.07 -36.98
C GLU A 335 1.09 4.39 -37.68
N LEU A 336 2.11 4.71 -36.89
CA LEU A 336 3.44 5.05 -37.38
C LEU A 336 4.35 3.81 -37.54
N TYR A 337 3.85 2.61 -37.26
CA TYR A 337 4.64 1.38 -37.15
C TYR A 337 5.34 1.01 -38.46
N ASP A 338 4.65 1.13 -39.60
CA ASP A 338 5.21 0.83 -40.93
C ASP A 338 6.13 1.94 -41.47
N LEU A 339 6.10 3.12 -40.85
CA LEU A 339 6.81 4.33 -41.31
C LEU A 339 8.11 4.58 -40.54
N LEU A 340 8.26 4.05 -39.33
CA LEU A 340 9.36 4.40 -38.42
C LEU A 340 10.19 3.18 -38.00
N PRO A 341 11.52 3.32 -37.83
CA PRO A 341 12.37 2.24 -37.32
C PRO A 341 11.95 1.78 -35.92
N HIS A 342 12.15 0.51 -35.58
CA HIS A 342 11.81 -0.09 -34.27
C HIS A 342 12.29 0.72 -33.05
N GLY A 343 13.39 1.46 -33.19
CA GLY A 343 13.90 2.35 -32.13
C GLY A 343 12.95 3.48 -31.75
N LEU A 344 12.15 4.00 -32.69
CA LEU A 344 11.23 5.11 -32.43
C LEU A 344 9.97 4.65 -31.67
N ASN A 345 9.52 3.41 -31.88
CA ASN A 345 8.45 2.82 -31.07
C ASN A 345 8.88 2.60 -29.62
N ALA A 346 10.13 2.17 -29.39
CA ALA A 346 10.68 2.09 -28.04
C ALA A 346 10.75 3.46 -27.36
N VAL A 347 11.07 4.52 -28.11
CA VAL A 347 11.07 5.91 -27.62
C VAL A 347 9.64 6.36 -27.28
N LEU A 348 8.65 6.12 -28.14
CA LEU A 348 7.24 6.48 -27.87
C LEU A 348 6.70 5.76 -26.64
N PHE A 349 7.05 4.49 -26.45
CA PHE A 349 6.72 3.75 -25.24
C PHE A 349 7.42 4.32 -24.00
N ALA A 350 8.71 4.65 -24.08
CA ALA A 350 9.40 5.28 -22.96
C ALA A 350 8.78 6.65 -22.62
N LEU A 351 8.41 7.44 -23.63
CA LEU A 351 7.71 8.71 -23.48
C LEU A 351 6.33 8.55 -22.86
N SER A 352 5.62 7.44 -23.09
CA SER A 352 4.31 7.22 -22.47
C SER A 352 4.44 6.96 -20.96
N VAL A 353 5.46 6.23 -20.53
CA VAL A 353 5.77 6.01 -19.11
C VAL A 353 6.13 7.33 -18.43
N VAL A 354 7.04 8.11 -19.03
CA VAL A 354 7.45 9.43 -18.52
C VAL A 354 6.28 10.42 -18.53
N GLY A 355 5.53 10.49 -19.62
CA GLY A 355 4.38 11.38 -19.77
C GLY A 355 3.29 11.09 -18.75
N THR A 356 3.00 9.81 -18.49
CA THR A 356 2.05 9.39 -17.45
C THR A 356 2.54 9.78 -16.06
N ALA A 357 3.83 9.58 -15.77
CA ALA A 357 4.42 9.96 -14.49
C ALA A 357 4.32 11.47 -14.24
N VAL A 358 4.71 12.27 -15.23
CA VAL A 358 4.63 13.74 -15.18
C VAL A 358 3.20 14.21 -15.04
N PHE A 359 2.26 13.62 -15.79
CA PHE A 359 0.84 13.93 -15.69
C PHE A 359 0.31 13.68 -14.27
N LEU A 360 0.55 12.50 -13.69
CA LEU A 360 0.04 12.17 -12.36
C LEU A 360 0.70 13.01 -11.24
N CYS A 361 1.99 13.31 -11.37
CA CYS A 361 2.69 14.26 -10.49
C CYS A 361 2.08 15.66 -10.60
N GLY A 362 1.77 16.10 -11.81
CA GLY A 362 1.10 17.38 -12.09
C GLY A 362 -0.31 17.44 -11.48
N VAL A 363 -1.12 16.39 -11.64
CA VAL A 363 -2.46 16.27 -11.03
C VAL A 363 -2.38 16.44 -9.51
N GLN A 364 -1.49 15.69 -8.86
CA GLN A 364 -1.32 15.79 -7.42
C GLN A 364 -0.81 17.19 -7.02
N ARG A 365 0.14 17.77 -7.76
CA ARG A 365 0.64 19.13 -7.51
C ARG A 365 -0.47 20.17 -7.64
N CYS A 366 -1.36 20.05 -8.63
CA CYS A 366 -2.53 20.90 -8.79
C CYS A 366 -3.49 20.78 -7.62
N ILE A 367 -3.78 19.56 -7.14
CA ILE A 367 -4.64 19.33 -5.97
C ILE A 367 -4.04 19.99 -4.72
N VAL A 368 -2.73 19.84 -4.51
CA VAL A 368 -2.03 20.52 -3.41
C VAL A 368 -2.04 22.04 -3.58
N ALA A 369 -1.94 22.56 -4.81
CA ALA A 369 -1.99 24.00 -5.06
C ALA A 369 -3.37 24.61 -4.75
N LEU A 370 -4.46 23.84 -4.92
CA LEU A 370 -5.82 24.26 -4.57
C LEU A 370 -6.02 24.36 -3.05
N HIS A 371 -5.35 23.50 -2.28
CA HIS A 371 -5.41 23.52 -0.83
C HIS A 371 -4.05 23.12 -0.22
N PRO A 372 -3.11 24.09 -0.06
CA PRO A 372 -1.77 23.81 0.43
C PRO A 372 -1.79 23.09 1.77
N THR A 373 -1.07 21.97 1.86
CA THR A 373 -0.92 21.22 3.11
C THR A 373 -0.10 22.04 4.10
N GLN A 374 -0.68 22.30 5.27
CA GLN A 374 -0.02 22.99 6.39
C GLN A 374 0.04 22.05 7.60
N PRO A 375 1.00 22.24 8.52
CA PRO A 375 0.98 21.59 9.82
C PRO A 375 -0.34 21.87 10.56
N THR A 376 -1.08 20.81 10.89
CA THR A 376 -2.44 20.92 11.44
C THR A 376 -2.72 19.76 12.38
N ILE A 377 -3.58 20.01 13.38
CA ILE A 377 -4.19 18.98 14.23
C ILE A 377 -5.71 19.13 14.12
N CYS A 378 -6.39 18.11 13.57
CA CYS A 378 -7.84 18.15 13.37
C CYS A 378 -8.48 16.76 13.50
N SER A 379 -9.81 16.72 13.51
CA SER A 379 -10.56 15.45 13.47
C SER A 379 -10.61 14.90 12.04
N VAL A 380 -10.82 13.59 11.91
CA VAL A 380 -11.12 12.94 10.62
C VAL A 380 -12.41 13.45 9.94
N TYR A 381 -13.23 14.22 10.65
CA TYR A 381 -14.41 14.89 10.10
C TYR A 381 -14.16 16.35 9.70
N HIS A 382 -12.91 16.81 9.72
CA HIS A 382 -12.52 18.16 9.33
C HIS A 382 -12.10 18.23 7.85
N PRO A 383 -12.46 19.29 7.10
CA PRO A 383 -12.09 19.44 5.69
C PRO A 383 -10.58 19.35 5.39
N ASP A 384 -9.73 19.85 6.28
CA ASP A 384 -8.26 19.76 6.11
C ASP A 384 -7.78 18.31 5.99
N PHE A 385 -8.36 17.40 6.78
CA PHE A 385 -8.05 15.98 6.71
C PHE A 385 -8.54 15.37 5.39
N TRP A 386 -9.74 15.73 4.92
CA TRP A 386 -10.25 15.20 3.66
C TRP A 386 -9.41 15.64 2.45
N TRP A 387 -8.79 16.81 2.52
CA TRP A 387 -7.81 17.24 1.51
C TRP A 387 -6.52 16.42 1.58
N ALA A 388 -6.03 16.11 2.77
CA ALA A 388 -4.89 15.21 2.95
C ALA A 388 -5.19 13.80 2.39
N GLU A 389 -6.32 13.21 2.75
CA GLU A 389 -6.78 11.92 2.20
C GLU A 389 -6.87 11.95 0.67
N ARG A 390 -7.38 13.03 0.09
CA ARG A 390 -7.45 13.19 -1.37
C ARG A 390 -6.07 13.17 -2.01
N ILE A 391 -5.07 13.82 -1.39
CA ILE A 391 -3.69 13.82 -1.87
C ILE A 391 -3.11 12.40 -1.83
N TRP A 392 -3.33 11.66 -0.74
CA TRP A 392 -2.88 10.27 -0.61
C TRP A 392 -3.50 9.37 -1.67
N LYS A 393 -4.81 9.54 -1.92
CA LYS A 393 -5.56 8.76 -2.93
C LYS A 393 -4.98 8.92 -4.33
N VAL A 394 -4.63 10.14 -4.72
CA VAL A 394 -4.12 10.46 -6.06
C VAL A 394 -2.59 10.34 -6.16
N HIS A 395 -1.91 9.98 -5.07
CA HIS A 395 -0.46 9.92 -5.02
C HIS A 395 0.11 9.00 -6.14
N PRO A 396 1.15 9.42 -6.87
CA PRO A 396 1.65 8.68 -8.04
C PRO A 396 2.69 7.59 -7.72
N ILE A 397 2.82 7.15 -6.46
CA ILE A 397 3.94 6.31 -5.98
C ILE A 397 4.21 5.07 -6.83
N HIS A 398 3.19 4.38 -7.34
CA HIS A 398 3.37 3.20 -8.18
C HIS A 398 4.02 3.50 -9.53
N CYS A 399 3.79 4.70 -10.07
CA CYS A 399 4.46 5.16 -11.26
C CYS A 399 5.89 5.63 -10.95
N LEU A 400 6.10 6.25 -9.77
CA LEU A 400 7.43 6.68 -9.32
C LEU A 400 8.42 5.51 -9.17
N HIS A 401 7.94 4.31 -8.80
CA HIS A 401 8.80 3.12 -8.71
C HIS A 401 9.48 2.73 -10.02
N ALA A 402 8.95 3.14 -11.18
CA ALA A 402 9.63 2.95 -12.47
C ALA A 402 10.92 3.77 -12.59
N PHE A 403 11.13 4.74 -11.69
CA PHE A 403 12.26 5.66 -11.68
C PHE A 403 13.20 5.43 -10.47
N ASP A 404 12.97 4.38 -9.67
CA ASP A 404 13.82 4.04 -8.52
C ASP A 404 15.30 3.89 -8.95
N GLY A 405 16.20 4.49 -8.18
CA GLY A 405 17.64 4.52 -8.45
C GLY A 405 18.06 5.50 -9.55
N THR A 406 17.12 6.18 -10.22
CA THR A 406 17.41 7.13 -11.30
C THR A 406 17.40 8.58 -10.82
N PRO A 407 18.17 9.49 -11.45
CA PRO A 407 18.11 10.92 -11.12
C PRO A 407 16.75 11.55 -11.45
N PHE A 408 15.96 10.94 -12.34
CA PHE A 408 14.64 11.44 -12.74
C PHE A 408 13.61 11.40 -11.60
N LYS A 409 13.72 10.45 -10.68
CA LYS A 409 12.82 10.37 -9.52
C LYS A 409 12.87 11.63 -8.67
N ASN A 410 14.07 12.20 -8.47
CA ASN A 410 14.23 13.47 -7.76
C ASN A 410 13.62 14.66 -8.51
N VAL A 411 13.54 14.61 -9.84
CA VAL A 411 12.85 15.65 -10.63
C VAL A 411 11.35 15.56 -10.38
N LEU A 412 10.80 14.34 -10.37
CA LEU A 412 9.38 14.10 -10.07
C LEU A 412 9.01 14.49 -8.63
N TRP A 413 9.88 14.22 -7.64
CA TRP A 413 9.70 14.71 -6.28
C TRP A 413 9.63 16.23 -6.18
N ARG A 414 10.53 16.93 -6.88
CA ARG A 414 10.50 18.40 -6.95
C ARG A 414 9.23 18.92 -7.62
N LEU A 415 8.77 18.27 -8.69
CA LEU A 415 7.50 18.60 -9.35
C LEU A 415 6.31 18.46 -8.39
N MET A 416 6.33 17.45 -7.51
CA MET A 416 5.31 17.24 -6.48
C MET A 416 5.44 18.20 -5.28
N GLY A 417 6.56 18.92 -5.16
CA GLY A 417 6.80 19.95 -4.15
C GLY A 417 7.73 19.55 -3.00
N VAL A 418 8.41 18.40 -3.09
CA VAL A 418 9.49 18.06 -2.15
C VAL A 418 10.67 18.99 -2.36
N GLN A 419 11.23 19.52 -1.28
CA GLN A 419 12.49 20.27 -1.35
C GLN A 419 13.65 19.26 -1.36
N VAL A 420 14.11 18.85 -2.55
CA VAL A 420 15.19 17.86 -2.69
C VAL A 420 16.50 18.53 -3.11
N GLY A 421 17.56 18.28 -2.35
CA GLY A 421 18.92 18.72 -2.60
C GLY A 421 19.59 18.06 -3.83
N ARG A 422 20.81 18.50 -4.15
CA ARG A 422 21.60 18.02 -5.28
C ARG A 422 22.19 16.66 -4.96
N ARG A 423 22.32 15.79 -5.98
CA ARG A 423 22.94 14.45 -5.86
C ARG A 423 22.31 13.53 -4.80
N THR A 424 21.07 13.79 -4.37
CA THR A 424 20.30 12.86 -3.56
C THR A 424 20.09 11.55 -4.34
N PHE A 425 20.28 10.40 -3.69
CA PHE A 425 19.96 9.10 -4.27
C PHE A 425 18.67 8.56 -3.65
N ASP A 426 17.74 8.11 -4.46
CA ASP A 426 16.47 7.52 -4.02
C ASP A 426 16.21 6.19 -4.73
N ASP A 427 16.23 5.10 -3.96
CA ASP A 427 16.07 3.72 -4.41
C ASP A 427 14.70 3.11 -4.07
N GLY A 428 13.67 3.94 -3.87
CA GLY A 428 12.33 3.46 -3.56
C GLY A 428 11.72 4.01 -2.28
N ALA A 429 12.10 5.23 -1.88
CA ALA A 429 11.46 5.92 -0.79
C ALA A 429 10.00 6.27 -1.09
N HIS A 430 9.16 6.21 -0.06
CA HIS A 430 7.80 6.73 -0.07
C HIS A 430 7.71 7.97 0.81
N ILE A 431 7.35 9.10 0.21
CA ILE A 431 7.11 10.38 0.88
C ILE A 431 5.61 10.67 0.82
N SER A 432 4.92 10.73 1.97
CA SER A 432 3.46 10.87 2.00
C SER A 432 2.97 12.30 1.75
N GLU A 433 3.65 13.31 2.31
CA GLU A 433 3.33 14.74 2.10
C GLU A 433 4.51 15.46 1.45
N PRO A 434 4.54 15.55 0.12
CA PRO A 434 5.65 16.17 -0.60
C PRO A 434 5.99 17.59 -0.12
N THR A 435 5.00 18.45 0.08
CA THR A 435 5.22 19.86 0.45
C THR A 435 5.62 20.10 1.92
N LEU A 436 5.56 19.07 2.76
CA LEU A 436 6.03 19.12 4.15
C LEU A 436 7.41 18.50 4.33
N THR A 437 8.01 17.98 3.25
CA THR A 437 9.27 17.23 3.30
C THR A 437 10.41 18.03 2.68
N ALA A 438 11.53 18.13 3.42
CA ALA A 438 12.79 18.68 2.92
C ALA A 438 13.93 17.65 3.08
N ILE A 439 14.72 17.48 2.02
CA ILE A 439 15.84 16.54 1.92
C ILE A 439 17.08 17.30 1.43
N GLY A 440 18.17 17.25 2.19
CA GLY A 440 19.43 17.92 1.86
C GLY A 440 20.21 17.28 0.70
N ASP A 441 21.30 17.95 0.34
CA ASP A 441 22.23 17.51 -0.70
C ASP A 441 22.88 16.17 -0.32
N GLU A 442 23.18 15.32 -1.31
CA GLU A 442 23.95 14.06 -1.14
C GLU A 442 23.34 13.04 -0.17
N SER A 443 22.07 13.20 0.18
CA SER A 443 21.37 12.24 1.04
C SER A 443 20.97 10.97 0.29
N VAL A 444 20.90 9.85 1.02
CA VAL A 444 20.60 8.51 0.50
C VAL A 444 19.30 8.01 1.11
N LEU A 445 18.28 7.82 0.27
CA LEU A 445 16.99 7.26 0.62
C LEU A 445 16.91 5.83 0.09
N ASN A 446 17.02 4.84 0.97
CA ASN A 446 17.13 3.44 0.57
C ASN A 446 15.77 2.79 0.27
N TYR A 447 15.81 1.63 -0.39
CA TYR A 447 14.65 0.82 -0.72
C TYR A 447 13.66 0.67 0.46
N ARG A 448 12.39 0.97 0.20
CA ARG A 448 11.26 0.91 1.15
C ARG A 448 11.38 1.83 2.37
N SER A 449 12.30 2.80 2.39
CA SER A 449 12.25 3.83 3.42
C SER A 449 10.96 4.65 3.31
N LYS A 450 10.40 5.08 4.43
CA LYS A 450 9.19 5.91 4.46
C LYS A 450 9.47 7.22 5.20
N ILE A 451 8.99 8.32 4.64
CA ILE A 451 8.93 9.64 5.29
C ILE A 451 7.46 10.05 5.31
N GLN A 452 6.84 9.92 6.47
CA GLN A 452 5.43 10.22 6.68
C GLN A 452 5.33 11.46 7.57
N CYS A 453 4.85 12.57 7.02
CA CYS A 453 4.70 13.83 7.72
C CYS A 453 3.34 13.95 8.41
N HIS A 454 2.72 12.81 8.73
CA HIS A 454 1.47 12.77 9.49
C HIS A 454 1.38 11.57 10.43
N SER A 455 0.35 11.58 11.28
CA SER A 455 -0.17 10.42 12.00
C SER A 455 -1.68 10.60 12.18
N GLN A 456 -2.41 9.50 12.08
CA GLN A 456 -3.83 9.45 12.40
C GLN A 456 -4.01 8.54 13.61
N GLU A 457 -4.23 9.11 14.78
CA GLU A 457 -4.37 8.39 16.05
C GLU A 457 -5.84 8.48 16.50
N ASP A 458 -6.56 7.37 16.46
CA ASP A 458 -7.92 7.23 17.00
C ASP A 458 -8.96 8.28 16.51
N GLY A 459 -8.84 8.72 15.24
CA GLY A 459 -9.73 9.72 14.65
C GLY A 459 -9.24 11.16 14.79
N THR A 460 -8.03 11.35 15.33
CA THR A 460 -7.30 12.61 15.33
C THR A 460 -6.17 12.57 14.31
N PHE A 461 -6.23 13.47 13.33
CA PHE A 461 -5.18 13.69 12.34
C PHE A 461 -4.20 14.75 12.83
N LYS A 462 -2.90 14.47 12.68
CA LYS A 462 -1.80 15.40 12.99
C LYS A 462 -0.81 15.35 11.85
N CYS A 463 -0.36 16.51 11.38
CA CYS A 463 0.73 16.59 10.42
C CYS A 463 1.69 17.73 10.77
N ASP A 464 2.96 17.55 10.44
CA ASP A 464 4.00 18.56 10.63
C ASP A 464 5.16 18.31 9.65
N ARG A 465 6.05 19.30 9.52
CA ARG A 465 7.21 19.26 8.62
C ARG A 465 8.22 18.22 9.07
N THR A 466 8.91 17.62 8.09
CA THR A 466 10.04 16.72 8.32
C THR A 466 11.23 17.21 7.50
N MET A 467 12.38 17.35 8.15
CA MET A 467 13.61 17.83 7.55
C MET A 467 14.73 16.80 7.68
N VAL A 468 15.32 16.43 6.56
CA VAL A 468 16.50 15.57 6.47
C VAL A 468 17.66 16.42 5.96
N GLY A 469 18.71 16.56 6.76
CA GLY A 469 19.91 17.32 6.44
C GLY A 469 20.69 16.77 5.24
N ALA A 470 21.83 17.42 4.94
CA ALA A 470 22.73 17.01 3.87
C ALA A 470 23.57 15.79 4.26
N GLY A 471 23.83 14.90 3.31
CA GLY A 471 24.64 13.69 3.51
C GLY A 471 24.00 12.65 4.44
N CYS A 472 22.70 12.77 4.71
CA CYS A 472 22.00 11.84 5.60
C CYS A 472 21.69 10.52 4.90
N THR A 473 21.65 9.42 5.65
CA THR A 473 21.22 8.11 5.13
C THR A 473 19.98 7.62 5.87
N ILE A 474 18.90 7.33 5.14
CA ILE A 474 17.73 6.64 5.68
C ILE A 474 17.80 5.19 5.23
N GLY A 475 17.98 4.26 6.19
CA GLY A 475 18.20 2.84 5.94
C GLY A 475 17.01 2.12 5.28
N VAL A 476 17.29 0.93 4.75
CA VAL A 476 16.29 0.07 4.10
C VAL A 476 15.13 -0.20 5.05
N GLY A 477 13.90 0.08 4.61
CA GLY A 477 12.69 -0.13 5.43
C GLY A 477 12.56 0.73 6.69
N ALA A 478 13.45 1.72 6.86
CA ALA A 478 13.36 2.68 7.96
C ALA A 478 12.18 3.63 7.76
N PHE A 479 11.58 4.08 8.86
CA PHE A 479 10.37 4.88 8.86
C PHE A 479 10.62 6.14 9.69
N VAL A 480 10.47 7.30 9.05
CA VAL A 480 10.57 8.63 9.67
C VAL A 480 9.16 9.21 9.81
N LEU A 481 8.77 9.53 11.04
CA LEU A 481 7.47 10.13 11.36
C LEU A 481 7.55 11.68 11.36
N TYR A 482 6.39 12.34 11.45
CA TYR A 482 6.27 13.80 11.36
C TYR A 482 7.00 14.57 12.45
N GLY A 483 7.34 15.83 12.15
CA GLY A 483 7.99 16.74 13.11
C GLY A 483 9.46 16.41 13.36
N VAL A 484 10.05 15.50 12.57
CA VAL A 484 11.45 15.07 12.75
C VAL A 484 12.41 16.03 12.06
N THR A 485 13.54 16.27 12.72
CA THR A 485 14.73 16.88 12.11
C THR A 485 15.91 15.92 12.18
N MET A 486 16.52 15.61 11.04
CA MET A 486 17.79 14.86 10.98
C MET A 486 18.92 15.80 10.62
N GLY A 487 19.89 15.99 11.53
CA GLY A 487 21.07 16.81 11.30
C GLY A 487 21.99 16.22 10.23
N ASP A 488 22.77 17.08 9.57
CA ASP A 488 23.67 16.69 8.47
C ASP A 488 24.57 15.49 8.81
N GLY A 489 24.74 14.59 7.85
CA GLY A 489 25.57 13.39 7.95
C GLY A 489 25.02 12.31 8.89
N SER A 490 23.81 12.49 9.44
CA SER A 490 23.20 11.49 10.31
C SER A 490 22.72 10.26 9.55
N VAL A 491 22.67 9.12 10.24
CA VAL A 491 22.29 7.83 9.67
C VAL A 491 21.17 7.23 10.52
N LEU A 492 20.06 6.89 9.87
CA LEU A 492 19.02 6.05 10.44
C LEU A 492 19.21 4.61 9.92
N ALA A 493 19.44 3.66 10.82
CA ALA A 493 19.73 2.26 10.48
C ALA A 493 18.53 1.57 9.81
N ALA A 494 18.79 0.41 9.20
CA ALA A 494 17.75 -0.39 8.56
C ALA A 494 16.63 -0.78 9.55
N ASP A 495 15.40 -0.88 9.04
CA ASP A 495 14.20 -1.25 9.79
C ASP A 495 13.96 -0.44 11.09
N SER A 496 14.53 0.76 11.16
CA SER A 496 14.39 1.64 12.33
C SER A 496 13.12 2.48 12.24
N PHE A 497 12.55 2.87 13.38
CA PHE A 497 11.37 3.71 13.47
C PHE A 497 11.69 4.98 14.26
N LEU A 498 11.87 6.08 13.54
CA LEU A 498 12.17 7.38 14.13
C LEU A 498 10.86 8.07 14.54
N MET A 499 10.71 8.29 15.85
CA MET A 499 9.48 8.77 16.46
C MET A 499 9.18 10.22 16.08
N LYS A 500 7.90 10.61 16.21
CA LYS A 500 7.44 11.97 15.96
C LYS A 500 8.21 12.99 16.83
N GLY A 501 8.62 14.09 16.23
CA GLY A 501 9.25 15.20 16.95
C GLY A 501 10.71 14.98 17.35
N GLU A 502 11.35 13.88 16.93
CA GLU A 502 12.76 13.62 17.26
C GLU A 502 13.71 14.55 16.50
N ASP A 503 14.80 14.96 17.17
CA ASP A 503 15.90 15.73 16.61
C ASP A 503 17.18 14.89 16.66
N VAL A 504 17.60 14.37 15.50
CA VAL A 504 18.78 13.52 15.37
C VAL A 504 20.02 14.41 15.19
N PRO A 505 21.01 14.35 16.09
CA PRO A 505 22.19 15.20 16.01
C PRO A 505 23.01 14.98 14.72
N ARG A 506 23.77 16.00 14.32
CA ARG A 506 24.66 15.94 13.15
C ARG A 506 25.68 14.79 13.30
N GLY A 507 25.83 13.98 12.25
CA GLY A 507 26.75 12.83 12.23
C GLY A 507 26.34 11.66 13.11
N ALA A 508 25.23 11.74 13.85
CA ALA A 508 24.79 10.67 14.75
C ALA A 508 24.27 9.47 13.97
N ARG A 509 24.38 8.29 14.58
CA ARG A 509 23.80 7.04 14.06
C ARG A 509 22.71 6.59 15.00
N TRP A 510 21.50 6.44 14.48
CA TRP A 510 20.34 6.02 15.23
C TRP A 510 19.79 4.72 14.67
N GLY A 511 19.31 3.83 15.54
CA GLY A 511 18.77 2.54 15.13
C GLY A 511 17.75 1.99 16.12
N GLY A 512 16.90 1.11 15.61
CA GLY A 512 15.90 0.37 16.39
C GLY A 512 14.48 0.88 16.22
N ASN A 513 13.55 0.25 16.91
CA ASN A 513 12.13 0.56 16.90
C ASN A 513 11.60 0.57 18.34
N PRO A 514 11.47 1.74 18.99
CA PRO A 514 11.86 3.07 18.50
C PRO A 514 13.36 3.25 18.26
N ALA A 515 13.73 4.17 17.38
CA ALA A 515 15.12 4.48 17.08
C ALA A 515 15.76 5.28 18.21
N MET A 516 16.97 4.88 18.61
CA MET A 516 17.80 5.55 19.62
C MET A 516 19.24 5.66 19.08
N GLU A 517 20.05 6.55 19.66
CA GLU A 517 21.48 6.66 19.33
C GLU A 517 22.22 5.33 19.58
N MET A 518 23.10 4.94 18.63
CA MET A 518 23.82 3.65 18.60
C MET A 518 25.25 3.70 19.12
#